data_AF-A0A0F3MCL8-F1
#
_entry.id   AF-A0A0F3MCL8-F1
#
_cell.length_a   1.000
_cell.length_b   1.000
_cell.length_c   1.000
_cell.angle_alpha   90.00
_cell.angle_beta   90.00
_cell.angle_gamma   90.00
#
_symmetry.space_group_name_H-M   'P 1'
#
loop_
_entity.id
_entity.type
_entity.pdbx_description
1 polymer ?
#
loop_
_entity_poly.entity_id
_entity_poly.type
_entity_poly.pdbx_seq_one_letter_code
_entity_poly.pdbx_strand_id
1 'polypeptide(L)'
;MLLRTPIERHKKKQKFYYSGKKKRHTLKTQIVVYKKTYQVICTDFSNSKKHDCRLFKKSKILIHPKVKAITDIEYQSIQKIYNNSELPKKKSKKNPLTKNDKKIIVVSRRKSCI
;
A
#
# COMPACT_ATOMS: atom_id res chain seq x y z
N MET A 1 -1.42 -4.56 0.54
CA MET A 1 -0.70 -3.80 1.58
C MET A 1 0.63 -3.35 1.02
N LEU A 2 1.04 -2.13 1.36
CA LEU A 2 2.38 -1.62 1.10
C LEU A 2 3.19 -1.54 2.39
N LEU A 3 4.30 -2.27 2.44
CA LEU A 3 5.26 -2.25 3.53
C LEU A 3 6.52 -1.48 3.13
N ARG A 4 7.14 -0.82 4.11
CA ARG A 4 8.44 -0.15 3.95
C ARG A 4 9.40 -0.71 4.99
N THR A 5 10.31 -1.55 4.57
CA THR A 5 11.28 -2.21 5.45
C THR A 5 12.57 -1.41 5.48
N PRO A 6 13.19 -1.18 6.66
CA PRO A 6 14.53 -0.66 6.73
C PRO A 6 15.50 -1.68 6.13
N ILE A 7 16.48 -1.19 5.38
CA ILE A 7 17.53 -2.01 4.79
C ILE A 7 18.89 -1.42 5.13
N GLU A 8 19.92 -2.25 5.02
CA GLU A 8 21.30 -1.80 5.13
C GLU A 8 21.64 -0.73 4.08
N ARG A 9 22.60 0.10 4.45
CA ARG A 9 23.06 1.19 3.61
C ARG A 9 23.83 0.62 2.41
N HIS A 10 23.21 0.64 1.23
CA HIS A 10 23.88 0.21 0.00
C HIS A 10 25.16 1.04 -0.28
N LYS A 11 26.25 0.34 -0.64
CA LYS A 11 27.54 0.93 -1.03
C LYS A 11 27.45 1.77 -2.31
N LYS A 12 26.58 1.39 -3.26
CA LYS A 12 26.34 2.09 -4.53
C LYS A 12 24.86 2.46 -4.68
N LYS A 13 24.55 3.49 -5.48
CA LYS A 13 23.15 3.90 -5.80
C LYS A 13 22.27 4.20 -4.58
N GLN A 14 22.89 4.65 -3.49
CA GLN A 14 22.26 4.90 -2.20
C GLN A 14 21.04 5.83 -2.26
N LYS A 15 21.12 6.89 -3.07
CA LYS A 15 20.04 7.86 -3.33
C LYS A 15 18.72 7.21 -3.81
N PHE A 16 18.76 6.03 -4.42
CA PHE A 16 17.54 5.33 -4.89
C PHE A 16 16.75 4.69 -3.76
N TYR A 17 17.44 4.26 -2.70
CA TYR A 17 16.87 3.55 -1.56
C TYR A 17 16.60 4.48 -0.37
N TYR A 18 17.17 5.67 -0.35
CA TYR A 18 16.94 6.64 0.70
C TYR A 18 15.51 7.18 0.67
N SER A 19 14.81 7.14 1.81
CA SER A 19 13.49 7.72 1.99
C SER A 19 13.59 9.01 2.79
N GLY A 20 13.37 10.17 2.14
CA GLY A 20 13.43 11.47 2.81
C GLY A 20 12.46 11.60 3.98
N LYS A 21 11.22 11.10 3.82
CA LYS A 21 10.18 11.15 4.87
C LYS A 21 10.54 10.31 6.11
N LYS A 22 11.24 9.18 5.93
CA LYS A 22 11.62 8.27 7.02
C LYS A 22 13.06 8.45 7.48
N LYS A 23 13.82 9.33 6.82
CA LYS A 23 15.26 9.61 7.04
C LYS A 23 16.14 8.34 7.10
N ARG A 24 15.82 7.33 6.29
CA ARG A 24 16.55 6.04 6.28
C ARG A 24 16.44 5.34 4.92
N HIS A 25 17.29 4.35 4.68
CA HIS A 25 17.19 3.49 3.49
C HIS A 25 16.05 2.49 3.69
N THR A 26 15.11 2.47 2.75
CA THR A 26 14.01 1.51 2.79
C THR A 26 13.82 0.79 1.47
N LEU A 27 13.27 -0.42 1.55
CA LEU A 27 12.68 -1.13 0.43
C LEU A 27 11.16 -1.06 0.57
N LYS A 28 10.47 -0.87 -0.55
CA LYS A 28 9.02 -0.95 -0.62
C LYS A 28 8.65 -2.35 -1.07
N THR A 29 7.77 -2.98 -0.31
CA THR A 29 7.23 -4.29 -0.63
C THR A 29 5.73 -4.17 -0.75
N GLN A 30 5.21 -4.44 -1.94
CA GLN A 30 3.78 -4.63 -2.15
C GLN A 30 3.46 -6.10 -1.88
N ILE A 31 2.45 -6.35 -1.06
CA ILE A 31 1.93 -7.69 -0.78
C ILE A 31 0.43 -7.69 -1.02
N VAL A 32 -0.05 -8.64 -1.81
CA VAL A 32 -1.48 -8.91 -2.00
C VAL A 32 -1.80 -10.27 -1.41
N VAL A 33 -2.78 -10.28 -0.52
CA VAL A 33 -3.15 -11.45 0.27
C VAL A 33 -4.64 -11.71 0.09
N TYR A 34 -5.01 -12.97 -0.06
CA TYR A 34 -6.42 -13.36 -0.04
C TYR A 34 -6.96 -13.32 1.39
N LYS A 35 -8.05 -12.59 1.62
CA LYS A 35 -8.53 -12.31 2.99
C LYS A 35 -8.98 -13.57 3.76
N LYS A 36 -9.52 -14.59 3.08
CA LYS A 36 -10.08 -15.77 3.78
C LYS A 36 -9.01 -16.81 4.12
N THR A 37 -8.11 -17.09 3.17
CA THR A 37 -7.10 -18.15 3.29
C THR A 37 -5.73 -17.62 3.73
N TYR A 38 -5.58 -16.29 3.81
CA TYR A 38 -4.31 -15.62 4.08
C TYR A 38 -3.17 -15.97 3.10
N GLN A 39 -3.51 -16.55 1.95
CA GLN A 39 -2.54 -16.88 0.92
C GLN A 39 -2.00 -15.62 0.25
N VAL A 40 -0.68 -15.57 0.09
CA VAL A 40 0.01 -14.51 -0.63
C VAL A 40 -0.16 -14.76 -2.13
N ILE A 41 -0.87 -13.86 -2.81
CA ILE A 41 -1.14 -13.94 -4.25
C ILE A 41 -0.01 -13.32 -5.05
N CYS A 42 0.51 -12.19 -4.57
CA CYS A 42 1.52 -11.42 -5.29
C CYS A 42 2.39 -10.63 -4.32
N THR A 43 3.70 -10.65 -4.59
CA THR A 43 4.70 -9.79 -3.95
C THR A 43 5.47 -9.04 -5.01
N ASP A 44 5.59 -7.72 -4.89
CA ASP A 44 6.43 -6.90 -5.75
C ASP A 44 7.32 -5.99 -4.91
N PHE A 45 8.54 -5.73 -5.39
CA PHE A 45 9.57 -5.01 -4.67
C PHE A 45 10.01 -3.77 -5.45
N SER A 46 10.25 -2.68 -4.72
CA SER A 46 10.82 -1.49 -5.32
C SER A 46 11.62 -0.63 -4.36
N ASN A 47 12.49 0.18 -4.94
CA ASN A 47 13.27 1.17 -4.21
C ASN A 47 12.37 2.29 -3.66
N SER A 48 12.78 2.90 -2.56
CA SER A 48 12.05 3.98 -1.88
C SER A 48 11.63 5.16 -2.75
N LYS A 49 12.44 5.49 -3.77
CA LYS A 49 12.17 6.63 -4.68
C LYS A 49 10.97 6.39 -5.60
N LYS A 50 10.58 5.14 -5.88
CA LYS A 50 9.43 4.84 -6.75
C LYS A 50 8.12 5.20 -6.05
N HIS A 51 7.20 5.88 -6.73
CA HIS A 51 5.86 6.13 -6.19
C HIS A 51 5.02 4.85 -6.12
N ASP A 52 4.14 4.79 -5.13
CA ASP A 52 3.38 3.59 -4.75
C ASP A 52 2.39 3.18 -5.86
N CYS A 53 1.78 4.15 -6.54
CA CYS A 53 0.90 3.87 -7.69
C CYS A 53 1.65 3.28 -8.88
N ARG A 54 2.93 3.68 -9.09
CA ARG A 54 3.74 3.10 -10.16
C ARG A 54 4.12 1.65 -9.84
N LEU A 55 4.37 1.35 -8.56
CA LEU A 55 4.60 -0.02 -8.09
C LEU A 55 3.38 -0.90 -8.39
N PHE A 56 2.18 -0.44 -8.03
CA PHE A 56 0.95 -1.17 -8.30
C PHE A 56 0.68 -1.40 -9.79
N LYS A 57 0.89 -0.39 -10.64
CA LYS A 57 0.73 -0.56 -12.09
C LYS A 57 1.71 -1.58 -12.66
N LYS A 58 2.92 -1.65 -12.09
CA LYS A 58 3.96 -2.60 -12.53
C LYS A 58 3.66 -4.04 -12.12
N SER A 59 3.05 -4.25 -10.95
CA SER A 59 2.72 -5.61 -10.48
C SER A 59 1.63 -6.30 -11.31
N LYS A 60 0.95 -5.60 -12.23
CA LYS A 60 -0.03 -6.14 -13.20
C LYS A 60 -1.06 -7.08 -12.55
N ILE A 61 -1.42 -6.80 -11.31
CA ILE A 61 -2.34 -7.65 -10.54
C ILE A 61 -3.73 -7.44 -11.12
N LEU A 62 -4.30 -8.49 -11.71
CA LEU A 62 -5.68 -8.51 -12.20
C LEU A 62 -6.58 -9.00 -11.06
N ILE A 63 -7.37 -8.08 -10.50
CA ILE A 63 -8.38 -8.42 -9.51
C ILE A 63 -9.69 -8.65 -10.25
N HIS A 64 -10.32 -9.81 -10.05
CA HIS A 64 -11.61 -10.09 -10.65
C HIS A 64 -12.62 -9.02 -10.21
N PRO A 65 -13.42 -8.43 -11.12
CA PRO A 65 -14.26 -7.27 -10.82
C PRO A 65 -15.24 -7.53 -9.67
N LYS A 66 -15.77 -8.76 -9.52
CA LYS A 66 -16.67 -9.12 -8.40
C LYS A 66 -15.99 -9.17 -7.02
N VAL A 67 -14.66 -9.17 -6.94
CA VAL A 67 -13.92 -9.28 -5.68
C VAL A 67 -13.66 -7.90 -5.11
N LYS A 68 -14.04 -7.70 -3.84
CA LYS A 68 -13.74 -6.47 -3.12
C LYS A 68 -12.27 -6.41 -2.71
N ALA A 69 -11.56 -5.39 -3.19
CA ALA A 69 -10.17 -5.13 -2.83
C ALA A 69 -10.10 -4.12 -1.67
N ILE A 70 -9.49 -4.50 -0.55
CA ILE A 70 -9.19 -3.60 0.56
C ILE A 70 -7.75 -3.10 0.35
N THR A 71 -7.57 -1.79 0.25
CA THR A 71 -6.27 -1.17 -0.08
C THR A 71 -5.89 -0.07 0.90
N ASP A 72 -4.61 0.32 0.89
CA ASP A 72 -4.11 1.42 1.71
C ASP A 72 -4.52 2.78 1.16
N ILE A 73 -4.54 3.82 2.00
CA ILE A 73 -4.85 5.21 1.58
C ILE A 73 -3.95 5.68 0.44
N GLU A 74 -2.68 5.23 0.42
CA GLU A 74 -1.70 5.59 -0.60
C GLU A 74 -2.08 5.09 -2.01
N TYR A 75 -3.08 4.22 -2.11
CA TYR A 75 -3.58 3.60 -3.34
C TYR A 75 -4.86 4.24 -3.89
N GLN A 76 -5.24 5.44 -3.44
CA GLN A 76 -6.48 6.10 -3.85
C GLN A 76 -6.65 6.23 -5.39
N SER A 77 -5.55 6.38 -6.14
CA SER A 77 -5.63 6.45 -7.61
C SER A 77 -6.03 5.13 -8.30
N ILE A 78 -6.02 4.01 -7.58
CA ILE A 78 -6.36 2.68 -8.10
C ILE A 78 -7.88 2.47 -8.18
N GLN A 79 -8.66 3.30 -7.48
CA GLN A 79 -10.11 3.28 -7.60
C GLN A 79 -10.59 3.45 -9.05
N LYS A 80 -9.83 4.21 -9.86
CA LYS A 80 -10.11 4.40 -11.29
C LYS A 80 -9.96 3.12 -12.13
N ILE A 81 -9.22 2.14 -11.62
CA ILE A 81 -8.92 0.87 -12.30
C ILE A 81 -9.86 -0.22 -11.79
N TYR A 82 -10.20 -0.20 -10.49
CA TYR A 82 -11.06 -1.20 -9.85
C TYR A 82 -12.22 -0.50 -9.11
N ASN A 83 -13.40 -0.47 -9.74
CA ASN A 83 -14.59 0.17 -9.18
C ASN A 83 -15.04 -0.45 -7.83
N ASN A 84 -14.75 -1.74 -7.61
CA ASN A 84 -15.14 -2.47 -6.41
C ASN A 84 -14.08 -2.45 -5.29
N SER A 85 -13.20 -1.44 -5.27
CA SER A 85 -12.21 -1.26 -4.19
C SER A 85 -12.80 -0.49 -3.00
N GLU A 86 -12.69 -1.04 -1.79
CA GLU A 86 -12.97 -0.32 -0.55
C GLU A 86 -11.70 0.42 -0.11
N LEU A 87 -11.72 1.74 -0.23
CA LEU A 87 -10.61 2.63 0.13
C LEU A 87 -10.89 3.37 1.44
N PRO A 88 -9.89 3.49 2.34
CA PRO A 88 -10.03 4.34 3.50
C PRO A 88 -10.05 5.81 3.08
N LYS A 89 -11.01 6.59 3.60
CA LYS A 89 -11.14 8.01 3.27
C LYS A 89 -9.96 8.81 3.79
N LYS A 90 -9.51 9.80 3.01
CA LYS A 90 -8.50 10.78 3.44
C LYS A 90 -9.16 11.84 4.31
N LYS A 91 -8.62 12.08 5.51
CA LYS A 91 -9.03 13.21 6.36
C LYS A 91 -8.67 14.52 5.66
N SER A 92 -9.62 15.45 5.57
CA SER A 92 -9.35 16.84 5.18
C SER A 92 -9.93 17.80 6.23
N LYS A 93 -9.54 19.08 6.18
CA LYS A 93 -10.04 20.10 7.12
C LYS A 93 -11.56 20.28 7.00
N LYS A 94 -12.10 20.17 5.78
CA LYS A 94 -13.54 20.29 5.49
C LYS A 94 -14.31 18.98 5.62
N ASN A 95 -13.63 17.83 5.53
CA ASN A 95 -14.24 16.49 5.61
C ASN A 95 -13.56 15.68 6.72
N PRO A 96 -13.99 15.82 7.99
CA PRO A 96 -13.51 15.01 9.10
C PRO A 96 -13.96 13.56 8.96
N LEU A 97 -13.16 12.63 9.51
CA LEU A 97 -13.44 11.19 9.47
C LEU A 97 -14.53 10.81 10.46
N THR A 98 -15.54 10.08 9.99
CA THR A 98 -16.57 9.48 10.86
C THR A 98 -15.98 8.32 11.69
N LYS A 99 -16.69 7.88 12.73
CA LYS A 99 -16.29 6.71 13.54
C LYS A 99 -16.11 5.44 12.69
N ASN A 100 -16.94 5.25 11.66
CA ASN A 100 -16.86 4.12 10.75
C ASN A 100 -15.67 4.22 9.79
N ASP A 101 -15.38 5.41 9.25
CA ASP A 101 -14.19 5.62 8.41
C ASP A 101 -12.91 5.33 9.20
N LYS A 102 -12.87 5.70 10.49
CA LYS A 102 -11.76 5.37 11.39
C LYS A 102 -11.63 3.86 11.61
N LYS A 103 -12.73 3.11 11.76
CA LYS A 103 -12.69 1.64 11.87
C LYS A 103 -12.07 1.01 10.62
N ILE A 104 -12.42 1.48 9.42
CA ILE A 104 -11.85 0.98 8.15
C ILE A 104 -10.34 1.25 8.08
N ILE A 105 -9.90 2.47 8.43
CA ILE A 105 -8.46 2.83 8.50
C ILE A 105 -7.72 1.98 9.54
N VAL A 106 -8.36 1.70 10.68
CA VAL A 106 -7.78 0.87 11.73
C VAL A 106 -7.64 -0.57 11.25
N VAL A 107 -8.61 -1.13 10.52
CA VAL A 107 -8.49 -2.46 9.91
C VAL A 107 -7.36 -2.50 8.88
N SER A 108 -7.21 -1.47 8.04
CA SER A 108 -6.10 -1.42 7.05
C SER A 108 -4.73 -1.29 7.72
N ARG A 109 -4.64 -0.61 8.88
CA ARG A 109 -3.39 -0.46 9.65
C ARG A 109 -3.09 -1.63 10.59
N ARG A 110 -4.12 -2.28 11.15
CA ARG A 110 -3.99 -3.42 12.10
C ARG A 110 -3.71 -4.75 11.41
N LYS A 111 -3.97 -4.89 10.11
CA LYS A 111 -3.48 -6.02 9.30
C LYS A 111 -1.96 -5.97 9.02
N SER A 112 -1.21 -5.25 9.87
CA SER A 112 0.25 -5.26 9.91
C SER A 112 0.81 -6.29 10.89
N CYS A 113 -0.01 -6.95 11.71
CA CYS A 113 0.38 -8.10 12.51
C CYS A 113 -0.80 -9.08 12.60
N ILE A 114 -0.49 -10.35 12.27
CA ILE A 114 -1.30 -11.58 12.38
C ILE A 114 -2.32 -11.79 11.25
#